data_AF-A0A952QQA9-F1
#
_entry.id   AF-A0A952QQA9-F1
#
_cell.length_a   1.000
_cell.length_b   1.000
_cell.length_c   1.000
_cell.angle_alpha   90.00
_cell.angle_beta   90.00
_cell.angle_gamma   90.00
#
_symmetry.space_group_name_H-M   'P 1'
#
loop_
_entity.id
_entity.type
_entity.pdbx_description
1 polymer ?
#
loop_
_entity_poly.entity_id
_entity_poly.type
_entity_poly.pdbx_seq_one_letter_code
_entity_poly.pdbx_strand_id
1 'polypeptide(L)'
;MLPPRSSSFVLRTIRSSACRLAVLGLILVLNTVEVFDQGAQAADSAAPPELQIDISKIGLGKEVVITQGNKEWFMRVEVTPENSVVVRQEKQGERYLLDESEMHDRAMTAAEVDAAISDFINSVKTRQKVK
;
A
#
# COMPACT_ATOMS: atom_id res chain seq x y z
N MET A 1 29.05 9.83 56.13
CA MET A 1 28.40 11.15 56.05
C MET A 1 27.31 11.07 55.00
N LEU A 2 26.07 11.38 55.39
CA LEU A 2 24.83 11.42 54.61
C LEU A 2 24.15 12.77 54.96
N PRO A 3 23.12 13.22 54.22
CA PRO A 3 23.07 14.36 53.29
C PRO A 3 22.45 15.64 53.92
N PRO A 4 22.05 16.69 53.16
CA PRO A 4 20.63 16.74 52.78
C PRO A 4 20.25 17.51 51.48
N ARG A 5 19.11 17.05 50.93
CA ARG A 5 17.94 17.77 50.39
C ARG A 5 18.09 19.01 49.49
N SER A 6 17.47 18.93 48.32
CA SER A 6 16.32 19.77 47.94
C SER A 6 15.57 19.12 46.77
N SER A 7 14.36 18.56 46.95
CA SER A 7 13.02 19.21 46.84
C SER A 7 12.63 19.48 45.39
N SER A 8 11.46 19.15 44.84
CA SER A 8 10.23 18.49 45.31
C SER A 8 9.34 18.21 44.09
N PHE A 9 8.52 17.16 44.22
CA PHE A 9 7.49 16.70 43.28
C PHE A 9 6.45 17.76 42.87
N VAL A 10 6.08 17.77 41.58
CA VAL A 10 4.73 18.10 41.04
C VAL A 10 4.55 17.22 39.78
N LEU A 11 3.91 16.05 39.84
CA LEU A 11 2.47 15.75 39.75
C LEU A 11 1.78 16.19 38.44
N ARG A 12 1.34 15.18 37.67
CA ARG A 12 0.35 15.19 36.57
C ARG A 12 0.73 16.11 35.38
N THR A 13 0.67 15.63 34.14
CA THR A 13 -0.61 15.41 33.45
C THR A 13 -0.38 14.60 32.19
N ILE A 14 -1.25 13.62 31.97
CA ILE A 14 -1.48 12.92 30.71
C ILE A 14 -1.64 13.93 29.57
N ARG A 15 -0.91 13.78 28.46
CA ARG A 15 -1.43 14.22 27.17
C ARG A 15 -0.86 13.39 26.04
N SER A 16 -1.73 12.49 25.59
CA SER A 16 -1.80 11.93 24.25
C SER A 16 -1.25 12.92 23.22
N SER A 17 -0.16 12.55 22.55
CA SER A 17 0.33 13.26 21.37
C SER A 17 -0.13 12.52 20.11
N ALA A 18 -1.44 12.30 20.01
CA ALA A 18 -2.12 12.11 18.75
C ALA A 18 -2.33 13.50 18.13
N CYS A 19 -1.33 14.01 17.42
CA CYS A 19 -1.48 15.16 16.53
C CYS A 19 -0.17 15.35 15.75
N ARG A 20 -0.18 14.96 14.46
CA ARG A 20 0.50 15.64 13.32
C ARG A 20 0.76 14.70 12.13
N LEU A 21 -0.25 13.97 11.69
CA LEU A 21 -0.32 13.50 10.31
C LEU A 21 -1.71 13.83 9.73
N ALA A 22 -2.09 15.09 9.88
CA ALA A 22 -3.22 15.72 9.20
C ALA A 22 -2.70 16.88 8.36
N VAL A 23 -1.76 16.60 7.44
CA VAL A 23 -1.28 17.56 6.44
C VAL A 23 -1.10 16.83 5.11
N LEU A 24 -2.17 16.24 4.59
CA LEU A 24 -2.29 15.82 3.18
C LEU A 24 -3.78 15.93 2.76
N GLY A 25 -4.42 17.01 3.19
CA GLY A 25 -5.83 17.30 2.90
C GLY A 25 -6.00 18.74 2.45
N LEU A 26 -5.29 19.17 1.40
CA LEU A 26 -5.58 20.44 0.69
C LEU A 26 -4.77 20.61 -0.60
N ILE A 27 -4.79 19.69 -1.56
CA ILE A 27 -4.49 20.06 -2.97
C ILE A 27 -5.45 19.27 -3.87
N LEU A 28 -6.04 19.94 -4.86
CA LEU A 28 -6.97 19.47 -5.88
C LEU A 28 -8.49 19.51 -5.58
N VAL A 29 -8.95 20.59 -4.93
CA VAL A 29 -10.24 21.18 -5.31
C VAL A 29 -9.93 22.18 -6.42
N LEU A 30 -10.13 21.81 -7.69
CA LEU A 30 -10.27 22.65 -8.90
C LEU A 30 -9.86 21.83 -10.14
N ASN A 31 -10.68 20.88 -10.56
CA ASN A 31 -10.85 20.52 -11.97
C ASN A 31 -12.15 19.72 -12.09
N THR A 32 -13.23 20.47 -12.23
CA THR A 32 -14.52 19.97 -12.69
C THR A 32 -14.41 19.59 -14.16
N VAL A 33 -15.07 18.48 -14.52
CA VAL A 33 -15.23 17.91 -15.86
C VAL A 33 -14.09 16.99 -16.28
N GLU A 34 -14.17 15.73 -15.88
CA GLU A 34 -14.22 14.62 -16.82
C GLU A 34 -14.91 13.42 -16.16
N VAL A 35 -15.71 12.73 -16.96
CA VAL A 35 -16.63 11.66 -16.58
C VAL A 35 -15.85 10.51 -15.92
N PHE A 36 -15.99 10.35 -14.61
CA PHE A 36 -15.67 9.09 -13.95
C PHE A 36 -16.85 8.15 -14.20
N ASP A 37 -16.64 7.26 -15.18
CA ASP A 37 -17.50 6.12 -15.44
C ASP A 37 -17.64 5.27 -14.17
N GLN A 38 -18.87 4.84 -13.90
CA GLN A 38 -19.33 4.27 -12.65
C GLN A 38 -18.65 2.92 -12.36
N GLY A 39 -17.65 2.93 -11.48
CA GLY A 39 -17.27 1.75 -10.69
C GLY A 39 -18.22 1.54 -9.51
N ALA A 40 -19.52 1.37 -9.77
CA ALA A 40 -20.47 0.95 -8.73
C ALA A 40 -20.22 -0.52 -8.39
N GLN A 41 -19.33 -0.79 -7.43
CA GLN A 41 -19.19 -2.14 -6.87
C GLN A 41 -19.87 -2.19 -5.50
N ALA A 42 -21.20 -2.30 -5.55
CA ALA A 42 -21.99 -2.85 -4.47
C ALA A 42 -21.97 -4.37 -4.61
N ALA A 43 -21.32 -5.07 -3.69
CA ALA A 43 -21.61 -6.46 -3.38
C ALA A 43 -21.15 -6.75 -1.95
N ASP A 44 -22.08 -6.50 -1.01
CA ASP A 44 -22.16 -7.31 0.19
C ASP A 44 -22.46 -8.75 -0.27
N SER A 45 -21.49 -9.64 -0.11
CA SER A 45 -21.72 -11.07 -0.24
C SER A 45 -20.78 -11.79 0.70
N ALA A 46 -21.39 -12.45 1.68
CA ALA A 46 -20.79 -13.47 2.51
C ALA A 46 -20.36 -14.69 1.65
N ALA A 47 -19.35 -14.47 0.82
CA ALA A 47 -18.65 -15.46 0.01
C ALA A 47 -17.33 -15.83 0.72
N PRO A 48 -16.77 -17.04 0.48
CA PRO A 48 -15.40 -17.35 0.91
C PRO A 48 -14.47 -16.21 0.49
N PRO A 49 -13.43 -15.86 1.27
CA PRO A 49 -12.70 -14.60 1.14
C PRO A 49 -12.25 -14.40 -0.31
N GLU A 50 -13.04 -13.63 -1.04
CA GLU A 50 -12.85 -13.41 -2.47
C GLU A 50 -11.59 -12.55 -2.58
N LEU A 51 -10.63 -13.00 -3.38
CA LEU A 51 -9.39 -12.27 -3.60
C LEU A 51 -9.74 -10.94 -4.27
N GLN A 52 -9.73 -9.86 -3.50
CA GLN A 52 -9.97 -8.52 -4.01
C GLN A 52 -8.69 -8.06 -4.70
N ILE A 53 -8.76 -7.78 -6.00
CA ILE A 53 -7.62 -7.34 -6.80
C ILE A 53 -7.94 -5.95 -7.32
N ASP A 54 -7.21 -4.96 -6.82
CA ASP A 54 -7.27 -3.58 -7.30
C ASP A 54 -6.05 -3.32 -8.19
N ILE A 55 -6.28 -2.79 -9.40
CA ILE A 55 -5.22 -2.45 -10.36
C ILE A 55 -5.36 -0.97 -10.70
N SER A 56 -4.37 -0.19 -10.32
CA SER A 56 -4.32 1.25 -10.52
C SER A 56 -3.18 1.63 -11.46
N LYS A 57 -3.41 2.57 -12.37
CA LYS A 57 -2.35 3.08 -13.27
C LYS A 57 -1.59 4.21 -12.58
N ILE A 58 -0.25 4.15 -12.60
CA ILE A 58 0.61 5.19 -12.03
C ILE A 58 1.64 5.67 -13.06
N GLY A 59 1.40 6.84 -13.67
CA GLY A 59 2.27 7.37 -14.72
C GLY A 59 2.39 6.42 -15.92
N LEU A 60 3.61 5.97 -16.22
CA LEU A 60 3.90 4.95 -17.25
C LEU A 60 3.84 3.50 -16.71
N GLY A 61 3.73 3.34 -15.39
CA GLY A 61 3.69 2.07 -14.70
C GLY A 61 2.30 1.69 -14.19
N LYS A 62 2.25 0.69 -13.31
CA LYS A 62 1.02 0.15 -12.70
C LYS A 62 1.24 -0.27 -11.26
N GLU A 63 0.20 -0.15 -10.46
CA GLU A 63 0.14 -0.58 -9.07
C GLU A 63 -0.98 -1.61 -8.92
N VAL A 64 -0.73 -2.63 -8.12
CA VAL A 64 -1.68 -3.71 -7.84
C VAL A 64 -1.68 -3.98 -6.36
N VAL A 65 -2.88 -4.04 -5.81
CA VAL A 65 -3.12 -4.42 -4.42
C VAL A 65 -4.07 -5.60 -4.42
N ILE A 66 -3.63 -6.71 -3.85
CA ILE A 66 -4.43 -7.92 -3.70
C ILE A 66 -4.69 -8.09 -2.21
N THR A 67 -5.95 -8.07 -1.79
CA THR A 67 -6.34 -8.22 -0.39
C THR A 67 -7.19 -9.47 -0.22
N GLN A 68 -6.85 -10.28 0.79
CA GLN A 68 -7.61 -11.47 1.15
C GLN A 68 -7.61 -11.67 2.68
N GLY A 69 -8.73 -11.33 3.31
CA GLY A 69 -8.85 -11.39 4.76
C GLY A 69 -7.77 -10.56 5.46
N ASN A 70 -6.88 -11.21 6.20
CA ASN A 70 -5.76 -10.55 6.89
C ASN A 70 -4.48 -10.49 6.05
N LYS A 71 -4.50 -10.87 4.78
CA LYS A 71 -3.33 -10.83 3.90
C LYS A 71 -3.50 -9.75 2.84
N GLU A 72 -2.40 -9.09 2.52
CA GLU A 72 -2.32 -8.06 1.50
C GLU A 72 -1.03 -8.25 0.72
N TRP A 73 -1.13 -8.32 -0.59
CA TRP A 73 0.01 -8.35 -1.51
C TRP A 73 -0.02 -7.08 -2.34
N PHE A 74 1.05 -6.32 -2.28
CA PHE A 74 1.23 -5.09 -3.01
C PHE A 74 2.29 -5.31 -4.08
N MET A 75 2.03 -4.84 -5.29
CA MET A 75 3.04 -4.74 -6.34
C MET A 75 2.90 -3.42 -7.05
N ARG A 76 3.93 -2.59 -6.99
CA ARG A 76 4.03 -1.34 -7.75
C ARG A 76 5.15 -1.46 -8.75
N VAL A 77 4.85 -1.21 -10.00
CA VAL A 77 5.83 -1.04 -11.06
C VAL A 77 5.80 0.42 -11.46
N GLU A 78 6.82 1.17 -11.06
CA GLU A 78 7.05 2.54 -11.49
C GLU A 78 7.98 2.51 -12.70
N VAL A 79 7.55 3.14 -13.80
CA VAL A 79 8.36 3.23 -15.01
C VAL A 79 8.69 4.70 -15.26
N THR A 80 9.97 4.99 -15.36
CA THR A 80 10.48 6.27 -15.84
C THR A 80 11.16 6.06 -17.20
N PRO A 81 11.44 7.13 -17.97
CA PRO A 81 12.20 7.01 -19.21
C PRO A 81 13.63 6.49 -19.00
N GLU A 82 14.18 6.67 -17.81
CA GLU A 82 15.59 6.40 -17.50
C GLU A 82 15.78 5.03 -16.82
N ASN A 83 14.81 4.61 -16.01
CA ASN A 83 14.85 3.36 -15.25
C ASN A 83 13.44 2.86 -14.94
N SER A 84 13.34 1.67 -14.37
CA SER A 84 12.08 1.20 -13.80
C SER A 84 12.30 0.55 -12.45
N VAL A 85 11.32 0.70 -11.56
CA VAL A 85 11.38 0.20 -10.19
C VAL A 85 10.14 -0.65 -9.93
N VAL A 86 10.36 -1.91 -9.59
CA VAL A 86 9.33 -2.88 -9.22
C VAL A 86 9.42 -3.11 -7.72
N VAL A 87 8.43 -2.66 -6.97
CA VAL A 87 8.27 -2.92 -5.54
C VAL A 87 7.23 -4.01 -5.37
N ARG A 88 7.54 -5.05 -4.59
CA ARG A 88 6.62 -6.12 -4.19
C ARG A 88 6.63 -6.22 -2.68
N GLN A 89 5.46 -6.23 -2.06
CA GLN A 89 5.31 -6.40 -0.63
C GLN A 89 4.24 -7.44 -0.34
N GLU A 90 4.47 -8.27 0.66
CA GLU A 90 3.45 -9.13 1.26
C GLU A 90 3.31 -8.76 2.72
N LYS A 91 2.08 -8.54 3.16
CA LYS A 91 1.72 -8.21 4.52
C LYS A 91 0.67 -9.18 5.02
N GLN A 92 0.78 -9.59 6.27
CA GLN A 92 -0.21 -10.39 6.97
C GLN A 92 -0.53 -9.74 8.33
N GLY A 93 -1.71 -9.14 8.43
CA GLY A 93 -2.16 -8.38 9.58
C GLY A 93 -1.26 -7.16 9.78
N GLU A 94 -0.54 -7.12 10.90
CA GLU A 94 0.40 -6.03 11.22
C GLU A 94 1.85 -6.36 10.84
N ARG A 95 2.12 -7.55 10.28
CA ARG A 95 3.48 -8.01 9.97
C ARG A 95 3.73 -7.97 8.47
N TYR A 96 4.84 -7.36 8.07
CA TYR A 96 5.37 -7.49 6.72
C TYR A 96 6.09 -8.84 6.61
N LEU A 97 5.64 -9.67 5.67
CA LEU A 97 6.23 -10.98 5.37
C LEU A 97 7.28 -10.88 4.27
N LEU A 98 7.08 -9.96 3.33
CA LEU A 98 7.98 -9.73 2.21
C LEU A 98 8.00 -8.24 1.86
N ASP A 99 9.20 -7.74 1.59
CA ASP A 99 9.44 -6.39 1.08
C ASP A 99 10.64 -6.47 0.13
N GLU A 100 10.35 -6.50 -1.16
CA GLU A 100 11.34 -6.63 -2.23
C GLU A 100 11.21 -5.43 -3.17
N SER A 101 12.33 -4.82 -3.50
CA SER A 101 12.41 -3.78 -4.53
C SER A 101 13.46 -4.17 -5.57
N GLU A 102 13.05 -4.26 -6.82
CA GLU A 102 13.89 -4.52 -7.97
C GLU A 102 13.98 -3.23 -8.80
N MET A 103 15.20 -2.80 -9.12
CA MET A 103 15.45 -1.66 -9.99
C MET A 103 16.06 -2.17 -11.29
N HIS A 104 15.49 -1.75 -12.41
CA HIS A 104 16.04 -1.99 -13.73
C HIS A 104 16.71 -0.73 -14.26
N ASP A 105 17.90 -0.89 -14.83
CA ASP A 105 18.66 0.18 -15.50
C ASP A 105 18.05 0.62 -16.85
N ARG A 106 16.83 0.16 -17.16
CA ARG A 106 16.08 0.50 -18.37
C ARG A 106 14.60 0.70 -18.05
N ALA A 107 13.93 1.50 -18.88
CA ALA A 107 12.49 1.59 -18.86
C ALA A 107 11.86 0.25 -19.28
N MET A 108 11.02 -0.33 -18.42
CA MET A 108 10.16 -1.46 -18.82
C MET A 108 9.10 -0.97 -19.81
N THR A 109 8.85 -1.77 -20.85
CA THR A 109 7.73 -1.52 -21.76
C THR A 109 6.40 -1.83 -21.08
N ALA A 110 5.32 -1.21 -21.52
CA ALA A 110 3.99 -1.46 -20.97
C ALA A 110 3.60 -2.95 -21.00
N ALA A 111 3.99 -3.68 -22.06
CA ALA A 111 3.75 -5.11 -22.17
C ALA A 111 4.51 -5.92 -21.11
N GLU A 112 5.75 -5.54 -20.78
CA GLU A 112 6.52 -6.17 -19.70
C GLU A 112 5.89 -5.88 -18.34
N VAL A 113 5.40 -4.64 -18.11
CA VAL A 113 4.68 -4.29 -16.88
C VAL A 113 3.42 -5.14 -16.74
N ASP A 114 2.59 -5.21 -17.78
CA ASP A 114 1.35 -6.00 -17.78
C ASP A 114 1.64 -7.50 -17.57
N ALA A 115 2.70 -8.04 -18.19
CA ALA A 115 3.13 -9.41 -17.97
C ALA A 115 3.56 -9.66 -16.51
N ALA A 116 4.35 -8.74 -15.93
CA ALA A 116 4.81 -8.86 -14.55
C ALA A 116 3.66 -8.79 -13.53
N ILE A 117 2.69 -7.90 -13.77
CA ILE A 117 1.47 -7.79 -12.97
C ILE A 117 0.63 -9.08 -13.08
N SER A 118 0.46 -9.61 -14.29
CA SER A 118 -0.31 -10.84 -14.51
C SER A 118 0.34 -12.04 -13.82
N ASP A 119 1.67 -12.17 -13.93
CA ASP A 119 2.45 -13.20 -13.24
C ASP A 119 2.27 -13.10 -11.71
N PHE A 120 2.35 -11.90 -11.15
CA PHE A 120 2.14 -11.66 -9.73
C PHE A 120 0.75 -12.08 -9.26
N ILE A 121 -0.31 -11.66 -9.97
CA ILE A 121 -1.69 -12.06 -9.64
C ILE A 121 -1.84 -13.58 -9.70
N ASN A 122 -1.27 -14.22 -10.71
CA ASN A 122 -1.30 -15.67 -10.86
C ASN A 122 -0.52 -16.38 -9.75
N SER A 123 0.65 -15.88 -9.36
CA SER A 123 1.44 -16.36 -8.22
C SER A 123 0.65 -16.27 -6.92
N VAL A 124 -0.04 -15.16 -6.66
CA VAL A 124 -0.89 -15.01 -5.47
C VAL A 124 -2.08 -15.98 -5.52
N LYS A 125 -2.80 -16.07 -6.64
CA LYS A 125 -3.92 -17.01 -6.83
C LYS A 125 -3.50 -18.46 -6.63
N THR A 126 -2.37 -18.87 -7.20
CA THR A 126 -1.85 -20.24 -7.07
C THR A 126 -1.45 -20.54 -5.62
N ARG A 127 -0.76 -19.61 -4.94
CA ARG A 127 -0.42 -19.73 -3.50
C ARG A 127 -1.65 -19.89 -2.61
N GLN A 128 -2.77 -19.25 -2.95
CA GLN A 128 -4.02 -19.42 -2.19
C GLN A 128 -4.73 -20.74 -2.49
N LYS A 129 -4.61 -21.28 -3.71
CA LYS A 129 -5.28 -22.53 -4.10
C LYS A 129 -4.58 -23.78 -3.53
N VAL A 130 -3.30 -23.68 -3.19
CA VAL A 130 -2.47 -24.81 -2.72
C VAL A 130 -2.58 -25.02 -1.19
N LYS A 131 -3.32 -24.16 -0.47
CA LYS A 131 -3.38 -24.19 0.99
C LYS A 131 -4.59 -24.93 1.54
#